data_AF-A0A7C1C6S6-F1
#
_entry.id   AF-A0A7C1C6S6-F1
#
_cell.length_a   1.000
_cell.length_b   1.000
_cell.length_c   1.000
_cell.angle_alpha   90.00
_cell.angle_beta   90.00
_cell.angle_gamma   90.00
#
_symmetry.space_group_name_H-M   'P 1'
#
loop_
_entity.id
_entity.type
_entity.pdbx_description
1 polymer ?
#
loop_
_entity_poly.entity_id
_entity_poly.type
_entity_poly.pdbx_seq_one_letter_code
_entity_poly.pdbx_strand_id
1 'polypeptide(L)'
;ILSFLMFMAIWIVGNSLMLIKQPFDPYPFILLNLMLSLVAALQAPVIMMSQNRQEKRDRLRAQNDYQVNLKAELEIRIILEKLDTLIHYQWLRFLETQQIQMDMLEEISSKSRRR
;
A
#
# COMPACT_ATOMS: atom_id res chain seq x y z
N ILE A 1 -27.55 -11.33 -5.30
CA ILE A 1 -28.33 -10.22 -5.89
C ILE A 1 -29.43 -10.74 -6.80
N LEU A 2 -29.12 -11.51 -7.86
CA LEU A 2 -30.14 -11.98 -8.81
C LEU A 2 -31.29 -12.77 -8.17
N SER A 3 -30.98 -13.71 -7.27
CA SER A 3 -32.02 -14.45 -6.52
C SER A 3 -32.91 -13.56 -5.63
N PHE A 4 -32.38 -12.45 -5.12
CA PHE A 4 -33.11 -11.52 -4.27
C PHE A 4 -34.05 -10.64 -5.10
N LEU A 5 -33.57 -10.14 -6.25
CA LEU A 5 -34.40 -9.42 -7.22
C LEU A 5 -35.53 -10.31 -7.76
N MET A 6 -35.24 -11.56 -8.07
CA MET A 6 -36.23 -12.53 -8.54
C MET A 6 -37.30 -12.81 -7.47
N PHE A 7 -36.89 -13.00 -6.20
CA PHE A 7 -37.83 -13.16 -5.09
C PHE A 7 -38.76 -11.95 -4.94
N MET A 8 -38.23 -10.72 -4.99
CA MET A 8 -39.06 -9.52 -4.92
C MET A 8 -40.04 -9.42 -6.09
N ALA A 9 -39.60 -9.72 -7.31
CA ALA A 9 -40.46 -9.73 -8.49
C ALA A 9 -41.60 -10.75 -8.36
N ILE A 10 -41.31 -11.97 -7.90
CA ILE A 10 -42.30 -13.02 -7.66
C ILE A 10 -43.29 -12.60 -6.55
N TRP A 11 -42.81 -12.00 -5.46
CA TRP A 11 -43.67 -11.53 -4.37
C TRP A 11 -44.65 -10.44 -4.82
N ILE A 12 -44.16 -9.46 -5.58
CA ILE A 12 -44.96 -8.35 -6.11
C ILE A 12 -45.98 -8.85 -7.13
N VAL A 13 -45.55 -9.66 -8.11
CA VAL A 13 -46.45 -10.21 -9.14
C VAL A 13 -47.47 -11.16 -8.53
N GLY A 14 -47.05 -12.04 -7.62
CA GLY A 14 -47.92 -12.97 -6.92
C GLY A 14 -49.01 -12.26 -6.10
N ASN A 15 -48.63 -11.28 -5.27
CA ASN A 15 -49.60 -10.50 -4.48
C ASN A 15 -50.53 -9.64 -5.36
N SER A 16 -50.02 -9.09 -6.47
CA SER A 16 -50.80 -8.28 -7.41
C SER A 16 -51.81 -9.12 -8.21
N LEU A 17 -51.49 -10.38 -8.54
CA LEU A 17 -52.46 -11.29 -9.18
C LEU A 17 -53.51 -11.82 -8.19
N MET A 18 -53.15 -11.98 -6.91
CA MET A 18 -54.05 -12.42 -5.84
C MET A 18 -55.08 -11.34 -5.42
N LEU A 19 -54.85 -10.09 -5.84
CA LEU A 19 -55.71 -8.91 -5.65
C LEU A 19 -57.14 -9.10 -6.17
N ILE A 20 -57.37 -10.03 -7.09
CA ILE A 20 -58.68 -10.31 -7.70
C ILE A 20 -59.61 -11.08 -6.73
N LYS A 21 -59.09 -11.76 -5.71
CA LYS A 21 -59.91 -12.53 -4.75
C LYS A 21 -59.73 -12.08 -3.30
N GLN A 22 -58.51 -12.08 -2.75
CA GLN A 22 -58.16 -11.59 -1.40
C GLN A 22 -56.64 -11.39 -1.31
N PRO A 23 -56.11 -10.15 -1.35
CA PRO A 23 -54.67 -9.92 -1.27
C PRO A 23 -54.10 -10.11 0.13
N PHE A 24 -52.94 -10.78 0.23
CA PHE A 24 -52.21 -11.02 1.48
C PHE A 24 -51.38 -9.80 1.91
N ASP A 25 -50.70 -9.12 0.97
CA ASP A 25 -49.94 -7.88 1.19
C ASP A 25 -50.32 -6.85 0.11
N PRO A 26 -51.41 -6.07 0.31
CA PRO A 26 -51.86 -5.08 -0.67
C PRO A 26 -50.84 -3.96 -0.87
N TYR A 27 -50.83 -3.35 -2.06
CA TYR A 27 -50.06 -2.14 -2.30
C TYR A 27 -50.40 -1.09 -1.23
N PRO A 28 -49.44 -0.56 -0.46
CA PRO A 28 -48.01 -0.38 -0.78
C PRO A 28 -47.01 -1.46 -0.25
N PHE A 29 -47.43 -2.71 -0.02
CA PHE A 29 -46.58 -3.84 0.44
C PHE A 29 -45.90 -3.64 1.80
N ILE A 30 -46.70 -3.46 2.86
CA ILE A 30 -46.19 -3.14 4.20
C ILE A 30 -45.34 -4.28 4.79
N LEU A 31 -45.69 -5.54 4.54
CA LEU A 31 -44.96 -6.69 5.09
C LEU A 31 -43.60 -6.85 4.40
N LEU A 32 -43.56 -6.69 3.08
CA LEU A 32 -42.31 -6.69 2.32
C LEU A 32 -41.37 -5.58 2.82
N ASN A 33 -41.91 -4.37 3.01
CA ASN A 33 -41.13 -3.23 3.48
C ASN A 33 -40.56 -3.46 4.90
N LEU A 34 -41.35 -4.04 5.81
CA LEU A 34 -40.90 -4.40 7.15
C LEU A 34 -39.74 -5.41 7.12
N MET A 35 -39.89 -6.46 6.31
CA MET A 35 -38.85 -7.48 6.14
C MET A 35 -37.56 -6.90 5.59
N LEU A 36 -37.65 -6.06 4.56
CA LEU A 36 -36.49 -5.37 3.97
C LEU A 36 -35.79 -4.47 4.99
N SER A 37 -36.56 -3.73 5.78
CA SER A 37 -36.02 -2.85 6.84
C SER A 37 -35.28 -3.64 7.92
N LEU A 38 -35.81 -4.78 8.35
CA LEU A 38 -35.15 -5.66 9.31
C LEU A 38 -33.84 -6.23 8.76
N VAL A 39 -33.84 -6.68 7.51
CA VAL A 39 -32.64 -7.18 6.83
C VAL A 39 -31.58 -6.08 6.76
N ALA A 40 -31.95 -4.87 6.35
CA ALA A 40 -31.03 -3.74 6.28
C ALA A 40 -30.48 -3.34 7.66
N ALA A 41 -31.32 -3.35 8.69
CA ALA A 41 -30.92 -3.04 10.07
C ALA A 41 -29.86 -4.02 10.61
N LEU A 42 -29.95 -5.30 10.24
CA LEU A 42 -28.95 -6.32 10.61
C LEU A 42 -27.68 -6.24 9.73
N GLN A 43 -27.80 -5.77 8.48
CA GLN A 43 -26.66 -5.65 7.57
C GLN A 43 -25.66 -4.59 8.01
N ALA A 44 -26.11 -3.41 8.46
CA ALA A 44 -25.21 -2.31 8.81
C ALA A 44 -24.18 -2.68 9.90
N PRO A 45 -24.57 -3.31 11.03
CA PRO A 45 -23.61 -3.79 12.04
C PRO A 45 -22.65 -4.86 11.50
N VAL A 46 -23.13 -5.81 10.69
CA VAL A 46 -22.27 -6.86 10.12
C VAL A 46 -21.21 -6.26 9.19
N ILE A 47 -21.62 -5.30 8.36
CA ILE A 47 -20.70 -4.54 7.51
C ILE A 47 -19.69 -3.77 8.37
N MET A 48 -20.14 -3.08 9.40
CA MET A 48 -19.27 -2.30 10.30
C MET A 48 -18.27 -3.20 11.06
N MET A 49 -18.69 -4.37 11.55
CA MET A 49 -17.78 -5.34 12.16
C MET A 49 -16.74 -5.88 11.18
N SER A 50 -17.14 -6.11 9.91
CA SER A 50 -16.22 -6.50 8.85
C SER A 50 -15.23 -5.38 8.51
N GLN A 51 -15.70 -4.14 8.44
CA GLN A 51 -14.88 -2.94 8.22
C GLN A 51 -13.87 -2.76 9.36
N ASN A 52 -14.30 -2.80 10.63
CA ASN A 52 -13.40 -2.71 11.79
C ASN A 52 -12.30 -3.78 11.76
N ARG A 53 -12.63 -5.02 11.34
CA ARG A 53 -11.62 -6.09 11.18
C ARG A 53 -10.65 -5.81 10.04
N GLN A 54 -11.12 -5.27 8.92
CA GLN A 54 -10.27 -4.87 7.80
C GLN A 54 -9.34 -3.72 8.20
N GLU A 55 -9.87 -2.66 8.80
CA GLU A 55 -9.09 -1.51 9.29
C GLU A 55 -8.00 -1.92 10.27
N LYS A 56 -8.28 -2.85 11.20
CA LYS A 56 -7.25 -3.37 12.11
C LYS A 56 -6.10 -4.05 11.36
N ARG A 57 -6.41 -4.83 10.32
CA ARG A 57 -5.38 -5.47 9.48
C ARG A 57 -4.61 -4.45 8.65
N ASP A 58 -5.29 -3.46 8.10
CA ASP A 58 -4.67 -2.44 7.27
C ASP A 58 -3.78 -1.52 8.10
N ARG A 59 -4.17 -1.22 9.34
CA ARG A 59 -3.31 -0.52 10.30
C ARG A 59 -2.03 -1.31 10.61
N LEU A 60 -2.12 -2.62 10.84
CA LEU A 60 -0.95 -3.47 11.08
C LEU A 60 -0.03 -3.52 9.85
N ARG A 61 -0.60 -3.62 8.65
CA ARG A 61 0.16 -3.57 7.39
C ARG A 61 0.89 -2.23 7.24
N ALA A 62 0.19 -1.11 7.43
CA ALA A 62 0.80 0.21 7.36
C ALA A 62 1.93 0.40 8.38
N GLN A 63 1.79 -0.14 9.59
CA GLN A 63 2.86 -0.13 10.59
C GLN A 63 4.07 -0.96 10.14
N ASN A 64 3.85 -2.14 9.59
CA ASN A 64 4.93 -2.98 9.09
C ASN A 64 5.65 -2.30 7.91
N ASP A 65 4.91 -1.74 6.96
CA ASP A 65 5.46 -1.03 5.80
C ASP A 65 6.28 0.18 6.24
N TYR A 66 5.81 0.92 7.25
CA TYR A 66 6.57 2.02 7.86
C TYR A 66 7.90 1.54 8.45
N GLN A 67 7.91 0.42 9.19
CA GLN A 67 9.13 -0.12 9.78
C GLN A 67 10.12 -0.62 8.72
N VAL A 68 9.61 -1.26 7.67
CA VAL A 68 10.44 -1.67 6.51
C VAL A 68 11.06 -0.44 5.85
N ASN A 69 10.29 0.63 5.65
CA ASN A 69 10.81 1.86 5.04
C ASN A 69 11.87 2.53 5.90
N LEU A 70 11.66 2.62 7.22
CA LEU A 70 12.65 3.17 8.15
C LEU A 70 13.94 2.35 8.12
N LYS A 71 13.83 1.02 8.09
CA LYS A 71 14.99 0.13 7.96
C LYS A 71 15.73 0.36 6.64
N ALA A 72 15.00 0.50 5.54
CA ALA A 72 15.58 0.78 4.23
C ALA A 72 16.31 2.14 4.22
N GLU A 73 15.76 3.17 4.86
CA GLU A 73 16.41 4.47 4.98
C GLU A 73 17.73 4.38 5.75
N LEU A 74 17.75 3.63 6.86
CA LEU A 74 18.97 3.38 7.64
C LEU A 74 20.01 2.60 6.83
N GLU A 75 19.60 1.55 6.12
CA GLU A 75 20.50 0.78 5.25
C GLU A 75 21.10 1.65 4.14
N ILE A 76 20.31 2.51 3.50
CA ILE A 76 20.79 3.48 2.51
C ILE A 76 21.82 4.43 3.14
N ARG A 77 21.54 4.98 4.32
CA ARG A 77 22.46 5.87 5.03
C ARG A 77 23.81 5.21 5.32
N ILE A 78 23.78 3.96 5.78
CA ILE A 78 25.00 3.18 6.05
C ILE A 78 25.79 2.95 4.75
N ILE A 79 25.10 2.66 3.64
CA ILE A 79 25.75 2.49 2.34
C ILE A 79 26.41 3.79 1.89
N LEU A 80 25.73 4.94 2.06
CA LEU A 80 26.29 6.26 1.74
C LEU A 80 27.55 6.56 2.56
N GLU A 81 27.54 6.30 3.87
CA GLU A 81 28.71 6.49 4.73
C GLU A 81 29.91 5.62 4.29
N LYS A 82 29.65 4.36 3.93
CA LYS A 82 30.68 3.46 3.38
C LYS A 82 31.21 3.96 2.03
N LEU A 83 30.33 4.46 1.17
CA LEU A 83 30.71 5.01 -0.13
C LEU A 83 31.62 6.23 0.04
N ASP A 84 31.25 7.16 0.92
CA ASP A 84 32.05 8.35 1.24
C ASP A 84 33.43 7.95 1.78
N THR A 85 33.47 6.96 2.67
CA THR A 85 34.72 6.41 3.21
C THR A 85 35.61 5.83 2.10
N LEU A 86 35.04 5.06 1.17
CA LEU A 86 35.78 4.48 0.04
C LEU A 86 36.30 5.56 -0.92
N ILE A 87 35.47 6.55 -1.24
CA ILE A 87 35.85 7.70 -2.07
C ILE A 87 37.01 8.46 -1.41
N HIS A 88 36.96 8.68 -0.10
CA HIS A 88 38.02 9.33 0.64
C HIS A 88 39.35 8.57 0.53
N TYR A 89 39.35 7.25 0.74
CA TYR A 89 40.54 6.42 0.57
C TYR A 89 41.06 6.41 -0.88
N GLN A 90 40.16 6.43 -1.87
CA GLN A 90 40.55 6.50 -3.28
C GLN A 90 41.21 7.83 -3.62
N TRP A 91 40.69 8.94 -3.07
CA TRP A 91 41.26 10.28 -3.24
C TRP A 91 42.68 10.37 -2.68
N LEU A 92 42.90 9.85 -1.46
CA LEU A 92 44.24 9.84 -0.85
C LEU A 92 45.25 9.04 -1.69
N ARG A 93 44.87 7.86 -2.18
CA ARG A 93 45.72 7.06 -3.07
C ARG A 93 46.03 7.75 -4.40
N PHE A 94 45.05 8.48 -4.94
CA PHE A 94 45.25 9.26 -6.15
C PHE A 94 46.30 10.36 -5.92
N LEU A 95 46.20 11.11 -4.81
CA LEU A 95 47.17 12.14 -4.46
C LEU A 95 48.59 11.57 -4.25
N GLU A 96 48.71 10.43 -3.56
CA GLU A 96 49.99 9.74 -3.38
C GLU A 96 50.62 9.37 -4.72
N THR A 97 49.82 8.80 -5.63
CA THR A 97 50.28 8.45 -6.98
C THR A 97 50.73 9.67 -7.78
N GLN A 98 50.00 10.80 -7.67
CA GLN A 98 50.39 12.06 -8.32
C GLN A 98 51.69 12.64 -7.75
N GLN A 99 51.90 12.55 -6.44
CA GLN A 99 53.13 13.01 -5.80
C GLN A 99 54.34 12.19 -6.29
N ILE A 100 54.21 10.85 -6.33
CA ILE A 100 55.26 9.97 -6.87
C ILE A 100 55.57 10.32 -8.33
N GLN A 101 54.55 10.63 -9.14
CA GLN A 101 54.75 11.08 -10.53
C GLN A 101 55.50 12.42 -10.62
N MET A 102 55.20 13.38 -9.73
CA MET A 102 55.90 14.67 -9.68
C MET A 102 57.37 14.49 -9.29
N ASP A 103 57.66 13.69 -8.26
CA ASP A 103 59.03 13.44 -7.79
C ASP A 103 59.88 12.78 -8.88
N MET A 104 59.32 11.82 -9.62
CA MET A 104 59.98 11.20 -10.77
C MET A 104 60.29 12.21 -11.90
N LEU A 105 59.36 13.13 -12.21
CA LEU A 105 59.58 14.18 -13.22
C LEU A 105 60.68 15.14 -12.79
N GLU A 106 60.74 15.51 -11.52
CA GLU A 106 61.80 16.34 -10.96
C GLU A 106 63.17 15.64 -11.07
N GLU A 107 63.24 14.36 -10.73
CA GLU A 107 64.47 13.57 -10.87
C GLU A 107 64.95 13.50 -12.33
N ILE A 108 64.04 13.23 -13.28
CA ILE A 108 64.37 13.16 -14.71
C ILE A 108 64.84 14.54 -15.23
N SER A 109 64.11 15.61 -14.89
CA SER A 109 64.45 16.96 -15.33
C SER A 109 65.80 17.42 -14.78
N SER A 110 66.10 17.10 -13.51
CA SER A 110 67.38 17.42 -12.87
C SER A 110 68.54 16.61 -13.48
N LYS A 111 68.34 15.33 -13.81
CA LYS A 111 69.32 14.51 -14.54
C LYS A 111 69.56 15.04 -15.96
N SER A 112 68.52 15.48 -16.66
CA SER A 112 68.64 16.07 -17.99
C SER A 112 69.32 17.44 -17.98
N ARG A 113 69.23 18.21 -16.89
CA ARG A 113 69.88 19.52 -16.73
C ARG A 113 71.37 19.41 -16.33
N ARG A 114 71.80 18.25 -15.82
CA ARG A 114 73.20 17.94 -15.46
C ARG A 114 74.02 17.31 -16.59
N ARG A 115 73.39 16.97 -17.73
CA ARG A 115 74.05 16.56 -18.97
C ARG A 115 74.11 17.74 -19.94
#